data_AF-A0A2W6D8P6-F1
#
_entry.id   AF-A0A2W6D8P6-F1
#
_cell.length_a   1.000
_cell.length_b   1.000
_cell.length_c   1.000
_cell.angle_alpha   90.00
_cell.angle_beta   90.00
_cell.angle_gamma   90.00
#
_symmetry.space_group_name_H-M   'P 1'
#
loop_
_entity.id
_entity.type
_entity.pdbx_description
1 polymer ?
#
loop_
_entity_poly.entity_id
_entity_poly.type
_entity_poly.pdbx_seq_one_letter_code
_entity_poly.pdbx_strand_id
1 'polypeptide(L)'
;DPRLWLQGPPRSSFPACIAVKAAAEQGDPAVYLRRLREGLMCRRRKLDTTDALLQEARSVAGLELDRFQIDLGSHAILESFAADLERARGNERAPLPWLEFRGPATATAEPATLHGFVSYEQLRAAALAAGAEPVSDPPPSIEAALARFGAMATAEVAAVCELPGPRAPAELWRLASEWRVQGERVGSGELWALA
;
A
#
# COMPACT_ATOMS: atom_id res chain seq x y z
N ASP A 1 -5.99 -10.55 8.46
CA ASP A 1 -6.44 -11.85 8.97
C ASP A 1 -7.51 -11.54 10.00
N PRO A 2 -8.78 -11.90 9.73
CA PRO A 2 -9.92 -11.52 10.56
C PRO A 2 -9.78 -11.96 12.02
N ARG A 3 -8.94 -12.96 12.30
CA ARG A 3 -8.66 -13.42 13.67
C ARG A 3 -8.01 -12.35 14.54
N LEU A 4 -7.39 -11.32 13.97
CA LEU A 4 -6.88 -10.17 14.73
C LEU A 4 -7.99 -9.53 15.60
N TRP A 5 -9.18 -9.37 15.03
CA TRP A 5 -10.32 -8.73 15.70
C TRP A 5 -10.89 -9.58 16.84
N LEU A 6 -10.66 -10.89 16.82
CA LEU A 6 -11.10 -11.83 17.87
C LEU A 6 -10.09 -11.94 19.02
N GLN A 7 -8.81 -11.66 18.76
CA GLN A 7 -7.72 -11.88 19.73
C GLN A 7 -7.29 -10.60 20.43
N GLY A 8 -7.26 -9.48 19.70
CA GLY A 8 -6.71 -8.23 20.20
C GLY A 8 -6.85 -7.11 19.17
N PRO A 9 -8.08 -6.58 18.97
CA PRO A 9 -8.31 -5.55 17.97
C PRO A 9 -7.47 -4.30 18.27
N PRO A 10 -6.92 -3.62 17.25
CA PRO A 10 -6.35 -2.30 17.45
C PRO A 10 -7.42 -1.33 17.97
N ARG A 11 -7.02 -0.45 18.91
CA ARG A 11 -7.92 0.53 19.52
C ARG A 11 -8.31 1.66 18.55
N SER A 12 -7.42 1.97 17.62
CA SER A 12 -7.59 3.00 16.60
C SER A 12 -6.61 2.77 15.46
N SER A 13 -6.92 3.26 14.26
CA SER A 13 -5.98 3.36 13.14
C SER A 13 -5.09 4.60 13.20
N PHE A 14 -5.40 5.57 14.08
CA PHE A 14 -4.70 6.86 14.12
C PHE A 14 -3.20 6.73 14.39
N PRO A 15 -2.72 5.88 15.33
CA PRO A 15 -1.28 5.71 15.53
C PRO A 15 -0.56 5.24 14.26
N ALA A 16 -1.17 4.32 13.49
CA ALA A 16 -0.62 3.89 12.21
C ALA A 16 -0.63 5.00 11.16
N CYS A 17 -1.68 5.82 11.08
CA CYS A 17 -1.74 6.97 10.17
C CYS A 17 -0.68 8.03 10.52
N ILE A 18 -0.51 8.34 11.80
CA ILE A 18 0.54 9.26 12.31
C ILE A 18 1.92 8.71 11.96
N ALA A 19 2.14 7.41 12.11
CA ALA A 19 3.41 6.80 11.74
C ALA A 19 3.71 6.88 10.24
N VAL A 20 2.70 6.76 9.37
CA VAL A 20 2.88 6.96 7.93
C VAL A 20 3.30 8.40 7.63
N LYS A 21 2.72 9.38 8.34
CA LYS A 21 3.10 10.79 8.23
C LYS A 21 4.54 11.02 8.71
N ALA A 22 4.95 10.40 9.82
CA ALA A 22 6.34 10.46 10.29
C ALA A 22 7.33 9.83 9.30
N ALA A 23 6.97 8.71 8.66
CA ALA A 23 7.81 8.12 7.62
C ALA A 23 7.93 9.03 6.37
N ALA A 24 6.88 9.80 6.07
CA ALA A 24 6.86 10.70 4.92
C ALA A 24 7.85 11.87 5.04
N GLU A 25 8.29 12.24 6.25
CA GLU A 25 9.35 13.24 6.46
C GLU A 25 10.71 12.79 5.92
N GLN A 26 10.88 11.49 5.66
CA GLN A 26 12.11 10.90 5.16
C GLN A 26 12.03 10.48 3.68
N GLY A 27 10.92 10.79 2.99
CA GLY A 27 10.71 10.47 1.58
C GLY A 27 9.37 9.78 1.32
N ASP A 28 9.32 8.94 0.28
CA ASP A 28 8.11 8.21 -0.07
C ASP A 28 7.74 7.17 1.02
N PRO A 29 6.60 7.32 1.71
CA PRO A 29 6.21 6.39 2.77
C PRO A 29 5.64 5.06 2.24
N ALA A 30 5.56 4.84 0.92
CA ALA A 30 4.89 3.69 0.32
C ALA A 30 5.39 2.34 0.88
N VAL A 31 6.70 2.17 1.07
CA VAL A 31 7.27 0.93 1.62
C VAL A 31 6.82 0.71 3.06
N TYR A 32 6.85 1.76 3.89
CA TYR A 32 6.41 1.67 5.28
C TYR A 32 4.89 1.45 5.39
N LEU A 33 4.08 2.15 4.58
CA LEU A 33 2.64 1.93 4.50
C LEU A 33 2.32 0.49 4.07
N ARG A 34 3.05 -0.07 3.09
CA ARG A 34 2.92 -1.45 2.67
C ARG A 34 3.20 -2.41 3.83
N ARG A 35 4.28 -2.19 4.59
CA ARG A 35 4.61 -2.98 5.78
C ARG A 35 3.48 -2.97 6.81
N LEU A 36 2.92 -1.80 7.13
CA LEU A 36 1.79 -1.70 8.06
C LEU A 36 0.56 -2.47 7.56
N ARG A 37 0.24 -2.36 6.26
CA ARG A 37 -0.91 -3.07 5.67
C ARG A 37 -0.72 -4.58 5.74
N GLU A 38 0.47 -5.10 5.41
CA GLU A 38 0.76 -6.53 5.53
C GLU A 38 0.80 -6.99 7.00
N GLY A 39 1.41 -6.22 7.89
CA GLY A 39 1.44 -6.51 9.32
C GLY A 39 0.03 -6.70 9.86
N LEU A 40 -0.87 -5.75 9.57
CA LEU A 40 -2.27 -5.80 10.00
C LEU A 40 -3.06 -6.93 9.29
N MET A 41 -3.01 -6.97 7.96
CA MET A 41 -3.90 -7.79 7.13
C MET A 41 -3.39 -9.20 6.88
N CYS A 42 -2.10 -9.47 7.05
CA CYS A 42 -1.52 -10.79 6.78
C CYS A 42 -0.97 -11.42 8.06
N ARG A 43 -0.40 -10.63 8.97
CA ARG A 43 0.38 -11.14 10.12
C ARG A 43 -0.24 -10.88 11.49
N ARG A 44 -1.48 -10.34 11.55
CA ARG A 44 -2.21 -10.04 12.79
C ARG A 44 -1.41 -9.14 13.76
N ARG A 45 -0.64 -8.21 13.22
CA ARG A 45 0.13 -7.25 14.01
C ARG A 45 -0.82 -6.18 14.52
N LYS A 46 -0.78 -5.94 15.83
CA LYS A 46 -1.56 -4.88 16.47
C LYS A 46 -0.78 -3.58 16.38
N LEU A 47 -1.01 -2.82 15.31
CA LEU A 47 -0.22 -1.64 14.93
C LEU A 47 -0.80 -0.34 15.52
N ASP A 48 -1.09 -0.36 16.81
CA ASP A 48 -1.65 0.79 17.56
C ASP A 48 -0.76 1.23 18.74
N THR A 49 0.49 0.77 18.80
CA THR A 49 1.48 1.13 19.82
C THR A 49 2.80 1.56 19.18
N THR A 50 3.53 2.47 19.82
CA THR A 50 4.83 2.97 19.35
C THR A 50 5.82 1.84 19.10
N ASP A 51 5.95 0.88 20.01
CA ASP A 51 6.88 -0.25 19.87
C ASP A 51 6.56 -1.11 18.64
N ALA A 52 5.28 -1.40 18.39
CA ALA A 52 4.87 -2.17 17.23
C ALA A 52 5.18 -1.43 15.92
N LEU A 53 4.96 -0.11 15.89
CA LEU A 53 5.24 0.74 14.73
C LEU A 53 6.76 0.85 14.46
N LEU A 54 7.56 1.05 15.51
CA LEU A 54 9.02 1.02 15.43
C LEU A 54 9.55 -0.34 14.96
N GLN A 55 8.90 -1.44 15.33
CA GLN A 55 9.27 -2.77 14.87
C GLN A 55 9.06 -2.93 13.35
N GLU A 56 7.96 -2.42 12.79
CA GLU A 56 7.75 -2.44 11.34
C GLU A 56 8.75 -1.51 10.62
N ALA A 57 9.07 -0.36 11.23
CA ALA A 57 10.02 0.61 10.69
C ALA A 57 11.44 0.02 10.52
N ARG A 58 11.89 -0.85 11.45
CA ARG A 58 13.17 -1.57 11.36
C ARG A 58 13.33 -2.40 10.09
N SER A 59 12.23 -2.80 9.47
CA SER A 59 12.20 -3.65 8.28
C SER A 59 12.12 -2.85 6.97
N VAL A 60 12.26 -1.53 7.05
CA VAL A 60 12.25 -0.60 5.91
C VAL A 60 13.66 -0.07 5.69
N ALA A 61 14.27 -0.46 4.56
CA ALA A 61 15.58 0.05 4.17
C ALA A 61 15.51 1.57 3.91
N GLY A 62 16.49 2.30 4.43
CA GLY A 62 16.61 3.75 4.24
C GLY A 62 15.77 4.61 5.20
N LEU A 63 15.05 4.02 6.14
CA LEU A 63 14.33 4.76 7.18
C LEU A 63 15.20 4.91 8.43
N GLU A 64 15.59 6.14 8.76
CA GLU A 64 16.36 6.48 9.96
C GLU A 64 15.48 6.37 11.21
N LEU A 65 15.71 5.32 12.00
CA LEU A 65 14.85 4.95 13.12
C LEU A 65 14.79 5.99 14.22
N ASP A 66 15.93 6.59 14.56
CA ASP A 66 15.98 7.61 15.61
C ASP A 66 15.19 8.86 15.21
N ARG A 67 15.33 9.28 13.94
CA ARG A 67 14.57 10.40 13.40
C ARG A 67 13.08 10.08 13.33
N PHE A 68 12.75 8.89 12.84
CA PHE A 68 11.37 8.40 12.77
C PHE A 68 10.70 8.37 14.14
N GLN A 69 11.41 7.91 15.18
CA GLN A 69 10.90 7.88 16.56
C GLN A 69 10.65 9.29 17.10
N ILE A 70 11.52 10.25 16.80
CA ILE A 70 11.33 11.67 17.15
C ILE A 70 10.09 12.22 16.45
N ASP A 71 9.97 12.02 15.15
CA ASP A 71 8.87 12.55 14.33
C ASP A 71 7.52 11.96 14.76
N LEU A 72 7.48 10.66 15.06
CA LEU A 72 6.28 9.94 15.53
C LEU A 72 5.65 10.56 16.79
N GLY A 73 6.47 11.15 17.67
CA GLY A 73 6.03 11.83 18.89
C GLY A 73 5.90 13.35 18.77
N SER A 74 6.13 13.92 17.58
CA SER A 74 6.21 15.37 17.40
C SER A 74 4.83 16.03 17.19
N HIS A 75 4.70 17.27 17.67
CA HIS A 75 3.49 18.08 17.43
C HIS A 75 3.28 18.35 15.94
N ALA A 76 4.35 18.55 15.18
CA ALA A 76 4.28 18.80 13.74
C ALA A 76 3.58 17.64 12.99
N ILE A 77 3.92 16.38 13.31
CA ILE A 77 3.27 15.21 12.69
C ILE A 77 1.82 15.08 13.16
N LEU A 78 1.52 15.36 14.43
CA LEU A 78 0.15 15.35 14.94
C LEU A 78 -0.73 16.38 14.24
N GLU A 79 -0.22 17.60 14.03
CA GLU A 79 -0.93 18.66 13.30
C GLU A 79 -1.10 18.30 11.82
N SER A 80 -0.07 17.75 11.18
CA SER A 80 -0.12 17.28 9.80
C SER A 80 -1.17 16.17 9.60
N PHE A 81 -1.28 15.24 10.56
CA PHE A 81 -2.34 14.23 10.58
C PHE A 81 -3.72 14.85 10.81
N ALA A 82 -3.85 15.79 11.75
CA ALA A 82 -5.12 16.47 12.03
C ALA A 82 -5.63 17.24 10.80
N ALA A 83 -4.74 17.88 10.04
CA ALA A 83 -5.09 18.57 8.80
C ALA A 83 -5.64 17.61 7.72
N ASP A 84 -5.04 16.43 7.56
CA ASP A 84 -5.55 15.39 6.64
C ASP A 84 -6.91 14.85 7.10
N LEU A 85 -7.09 14.66 8.41
CA LEU A 85 -8.36 14.22 8.98
C LEU A 85 -9.48 15.26 8.74
N GLU A 86 -9.17 16.54 8.90
CA GLU A 86 -10.12 17.62 8.62
C GLU A 86 -10.47 17.71 7.13
N ARG A 87 -9.47 17.55 6.24
CA ARG A 87 -9.72 17.44 4.80
C ARG A 87 -10.63 16.26 4.47
N ALA A 88 -10.43 15.12 5.13
CA ALA A 88 -11.25 13.92 4.93
C ALA A 88 -12.69 14.11 5.44
N ARG A 89 -12.90 14.86 6.53
CA ARG A 89 -14.23 15.17 7.08
C ARG A 89 -15.11 15.95 6.10
N GLY A 90 -14.50 16.83 5.29
CA GLY A 90 -15.22 17.53 4.21
C GLY A 90 -15.93 16.60 3.22
N ASN A 91 -15.55 15.32 3.17
CA ASN A 91 -16.10 14.29 2.29
C ASN A 91 -16.63 13.05 3.05
N GLU A 92 -16.90 13.17 4.36
CA GLU A 92 -17.16 12.05 5.29
C GLU A 92 -18.24 11.03 4.87
N ARG A 93 -19.16 11.42 3.99
CA ARG A 93 -20.26 10.55 3.52
C ARG A 93 -19.85 9.65 2.35
N ALA A 94 -18.72 9.90 1.70
CA ALA A 94 -18.29 9.11 0.56
C ALA A 94 -17.62 7.79 1.00
N PRO A 95 -17.73 6.69 0.24
CA PRO A 95 -17.10 5.42 0.60
C PRO A 95 -15.60 5.42 0.27
N LEU A 96 -14.72 5.12 1.23
CA LEU A 96 -13.29 4.94 0.98
C LEU A 96 -13.00 3.66 0.16
N PRO A 97 -11.91 3.61 -0.63
CA PRO A 97 -10.95 4.68 -0.90
C PRO A 97 -11.54 5.78 -1.80
N TRP A 98 -10.98 6.99 -1.73
CA TRP A 98 -11.28 8.08 -2.67
C TRP A 98 -10.04 8.38 -3.48
N LEU A 99 -10.17 8.45 -4.80
CA LEU A 99 -9.10 8.83 -5.70
C LEU A 99 -9.52 10.05 -6.50
N GLU A 100 -8.68 11.07 -6.49
CA GLU A 100 -8.88 12.28 -7.26
C GLU A 100 -7.80 12.39 -8.33
N PHE A 101 -8.23 12.57 -9.58
CA PHE A 101 -7.37 12.75 -10.74
C PHE A 101 -7.43 14.21 -11.17
N ARG A 102 -6.28 14.89 -11.08
CA ARG A 102 -6.12 16.29 -11.47
C ARG A 102 -5.12 16.37 -12.61
N GLY A 103 -5.51 17.02 -13.69
CA GLY A 103 -4.61 17.37 -14.77
C GLY A 103 -3.67 18.53 -14.41
N PRO A 104 -2.77 18.92 -15.32
CA PRO A 104 -1.94 20.11 -15.13
C PRO A 104 -2.82 21.34 -14.91
N ALA A 105 -2.31 22.37 -14.23
CA ALA A 105 -3.08 23.58 -13.89
C ALA A 105 -3.65 24.32 -15.12
N THR A 106 -3.11 24.05 -16.31
CA THR A 106 -3.56 24.60 -17.60
C THR A 106 -4.70 23.79 -18.24
N ALA A 107 -5.04 22.61 -17.70
CA ALA A 107 -6.13 21.80 -18.21
C ALA A 107 -7.48 22.44 -17.87
N THR A 108 -8.40 22.42 -18.83
CA THR A 108 -9.77 22.92 -18.66
C THR A 108 -10.74 21.85 -18.13
N ALA A 109 -10.30 20.59 -18.10
CA ALA A 109 -11.10 19.48 -17.59
C ALA A 109 -11.20 19.55 -16.06
N GLU A 110 -12.40 19.35 -15.53
CA GLU A 110 -12.61 19.27 -14.08
C GLU A 110 -11.94 18.03 -13.48
N PRO A 111 -11.44 18.10 -12.23
CA PRO A 111 -10.93 16.93 -11.52
C PRO A 111 -11.95 15.80 -11.46
N ALA A 112 -11.53 14.59 -11.82
CA ALA A 112 -12.37 13.41 -11.68
C ALA A 112 -12.15 12.80 -10.29
N THR A 113 -13.24 12.58 -9.54
CA THR A 113 -13.21 11.88 -8.25
C THR A 113 -13.92 10.55 -8.35
N LEU A 114 -13.23 9.48 -7.94
CA LEU A 114 -13.77 8.13 -7.85
C LEU A 114 -13.87 7.72 -6.38
N HIS A 115 -14.97 7.08 -6.02
CA HIS A 115 -15.24 6.62 -4.65
C HIS A 115 -15.42 5.10 -4.61
N GLY A 116 -14.89 4.48 -3.56
CA GLY A 116 -14.94 3.04 -3.32
C GLY A 116 -13.98 2.24 -4.19
N PHE A 117 -14.18 0.92 -4.18
CA PHE A 117 -13.41 0.00 -5.01
C PHE A 117 -13.96 0.00 -6.44
N VAL A 118 -13.22 0.63 -7.35
CA VAL A 118 -13.53 0.71 -8.78
C VAL A 118 -12.59 -0.18 -9.60
N SER A 119 -12.96 -0.53 -10.82
CA SER A 119 -12.12 -1.36 -11.69
C SER A 119 -10.86 -0.61 -12.17
N TYR A 120 -9.83 -1.35 -12.58
CA TYR A 120 -8.62 -0.75 -13.14
C TYR A 120 -8.93 0.08 -14.41
N GLU A 121 -9.86 -0.37 -15.23
CA GLU A 121 -10.29 0.34 -16.44
C GLU A 121 -10.92 1.70 -16.10
N GLN A 122 -11.69 1.78 -15.01
CA GLN A 122 -12.25 3.04 -14.53
C GLN A 122 -11.17 3.99 -14.02
N LEU A 123 -10.18 3.47 -13.27
CA LEU A 123 -9.01 4.25 -12.84
C LEU A 123 -8.22 4.77 -14.04
N ARG A 124 -7.96 3.90 -15.03
CA ARG A 124 -7.25 4.25 -16.26
C ARG A 124 -7.99 5.31 -17.06
N ALA A 125 -9.31 5.18 -17.22
CA ALA A 125 -10.13 6.15 -17.93
C ALA A 125 -10.10 7.53 -17.25
N ALA A 126 -10.20 7.57 -15.91
CA ALA A 126 -10.10 8.81 -15.15
C ALA A 126 -8.71 9.45 -15.28
N ALA A 127 -7.64 8.66 -15.23
CA ALA A 127 -6.28 9.15 -15.44
C ALA A 127 -6.09 9.74 -16.85
N LEU A 128 -6.55 9.06 -17.90
CA LEU A 128 -6.49 9.54 -19.27
C LEU A 128 -7.31 10.83 -19.46
N ALA A 129 -8.50 10.90 -18.87
CA ALA A 129 -9.33 12.10 -18.91
C ALA A 129 -8.67 13.30 -18.19
N ALA A 130 -7.86 13.03 -17.15
CA ALA A 130 -7.04 14.04 -16.49
C ALA A 130 -5.75 14.38 -17.26
N GLY A 131 -5.49 13.77 -18.41
CA GLY A 131 -4.33 14.06 -19.25
C GLY A 131 -3.09 13.21 -18.97
N ALA A 132 -3.22 12.07 -18.28
CA ALA A 132 -2.12 11.13 -18.14
C ALA A 132 -1.76 10.51 -19.50
N GLU A 133 -0.46 10.33 -19.76
CA GLU A 133 0.04 9.61 -20.93
C GLU A 133 0.36 8.15 -20.55
N PRO A 134 -0.21 7.17 -21.26
CA PRO A 134 0.08 5.77 -20.98
C PRO A 134 1.51 5.41 -21.36
N VAL A 135 2.23 4.76 -20.44
CA VAL A 135 3.52 4.15 -20.73
C VAL A 135 3.27 2.84 -21.48
N SER A 136 4.02 2.61 -22.56
CA SER A 136 3.89 1.42 -23.43
C SER A 136 4.92 0.33 -23.09
N ASP A 137 5.41 0.31 -21.86
CA ASP A 137 6.37 -0.70 -21.42
C ASP A 137 5.68 -2.08 -21.37
N PRO A 138 6.37 -3.16 -21.77
CA PRO A 138 5.83 -4.51 -21.59
C PRO A 138 5.64 -4.80 -20.08
N PRO A 139 4.67 -5.65 -19.72
CA PRO A 139 4.51 -6.06 -18.33
C PRO A 139 5.81 -6.71 -17.82
N PRO A 140 6.25 -6.40 -16.59
CA PRO A 140 7.47 -6.97 -16.03
C PRO A 140 7.33 -8.49 -15.85
N SER A 141 8.48 -9.18 -15.77
CA SER A 141 8.50 -10.55 -15.26
C SER A 141 8.09 -10.57 -13.77
N ILE A 142 7.70 -11.74 -13.27
CA ILE A 142 7.37 -11.93 -11.85
C ILE A 142 8.54 -11.49 -10.96
N GLU A 143 9.77 -11.89 -11.29
CA GLU A 143 10.95 -11.54 -10.50
C GLU A 143 11.24 -10.04 -10.55
N ALA A 144 11.07 -9.40 -11.69
CA ALA A 144 11.24 -7.95 -11.82
C ALA A 144 10.16 -7.18 -11.02
N ALA A 145 8.92 -7.68 -11.02
CA ALA A 145 7.85 -7.12 -10.19
C ALA A 145 8.15 -7.29 -8.69
N LEU A 146 8.57 -8.48 -8.27
CA LEU A 146 8.94 -8.75 -6.87
C LEU A 146 10.17 -7.96 -6.42
N ALA A 147 11.16 -7.78 -7.30
CA ALA A 147 12.32 -6.93 -7.03
C ALA A 147 11.92 -5.46 -6.82
N ARG A 148 10.94 -4.97 -7.60
CA ARG A 148 10.49 -3.57 -7.53
C ARG A 148 9.53 -3.31 -6.37
N PHE A 149 8.56 -4.19 -6.15
CA PHE A 149 7.44 -3.96 -5.23
C PHE A 149 7.57 -4.73 -3.90
N GLY A 150 8.56 -5.61 -3.79
CA GLY A 150 8.72 -6.51 -2.64
C GLY A 150 7.72 -7.66 -2.69
N ALA A 151 7.21 -8.05 -1.52
CA ALA A 151 6.30 -9.19 -1.43
C ALA A 151 4.94 -8.85 -2.07
N MET A 152 4.44 -9.72 -2.96
CA MET A 152 3.20 -9.52 -3.69
C MET A 152 2.24 -10.70 -3.53
N ALA A 153 0.95 -10.42 -3.42
CA ALA A 153 -0.09 -11.46 -3.50
C ALA A 153 -0.22 -11.99 -4.93
N THR A 154 -0.70 -13.23 -5.08
CA THR A 154 -0.97 -13.83 -6.41
C THR A 154 -1.83 -12.93 -7.31
N ALA A 155 -2.82 -12.23 -6.74
CA ALA A 155 -3.67 -11.30 -7.48
C ALA A 155 -2.92 -10.04 -7.96
N GLU A 156 -1.95 -9.56 -7.18
CA GLU A 156 -1.12 -8.41 -7.56
C GLU A 156 -0.15 -8.81 -8.68
N VAL A 157 0.44 -10.00 -8.59
CA VAL A 157 1.28 -10.56 -9.66
C VAL A 157 0.47 -10.72 -10.95
N ALA A 158 -0.75 -11.26 -10.86
CA ALA A 158 -1.63 -11.41 -12.01
C ALA A 158 -1.94 -10.07 -12.69
N ALA A 159 -2.20 -9.02 -11.90
CA ALA A 159 -2.51 -7.69 -12.42
C ALA A 159 -1.28 -6.99 -13.02
N VAL A 160 -0.14 -7.01 -12.32
CA VAL A 160 1.08 -6.29 -12.73
C VAL A 160 1.81 -6.98 -13.88
N CYS A 161 1.87 -8.32 -13.87
CA CYS A 161 2.57 -9.10 -14.89
C CYS A 161 1.65 -9.51 -16.05
N GLU A 162 0.39 -9.06 -16.06
CA GLU A 162 -0.64 -9.44 -17.04
C GLU A 162 -0.78 -10.96 -17.22
N LEU A 163 -0.86 -11.68 -16.10
CA LEU A 163 -1.01 -13.14 -16.04
C LEU A 163 -2.39 -13.55 -15.51
N PRO A 164 -3.48 -13.36 -16.29
CA PRO A 164 -4.84 -13.55 -15.78
C PRO A 164 -5.15 -15.02 -15.47
N GLY A 165 -6.07 -15.20 -14.53
CA GLY A 165 -6.65 -16.50 -14.18
C GLY A 165 -5.60 -17.46 -13.61
N PRO A 166 -5.53 -18.72 -14.10
CA PRO A 166 -4.65 -19.74 -13.54
C PRO A 166 -3.17 -19.55 -13.90
N ARG A 167 -2.82 -18.59 -14.77
CA ARG A 167 -1.44 -18.39 -15.23
C ARG A 167 -0.53 -17.88 -14.12
N ALA A 168 -0.96 -16.87 -13.36
CA ALA A 168 -0.17 -16.35 -12.24
C ALA A 168 0.21 -17.43 -11.21
N PRO A 169 -0.73 -18.20 -10.62
CA PRO A 169 -0.36 -19.24 -9.67
C PRO A 169 0.50 -20.34 -10.29
N ALA A 170 0.26 -20.74 -11.55
CA ALA A 170 1.08 -21.76 -12.21
C ALA A 170 2.55 -21.32 -12.37
N GLU A 171 2.78 -20.08 -12.82
CA GLU A 171 4.14 -19.54 -12.97
C GLU A 171 4.82 -19.33 -11.61
N LEU A 172 4.09 -18.86 -10.60
CA LEU A 172 4.64 -18.70 -9.25
C LEU A 172 5.09 -20.03 -8.65
N TRP A 173 4.29 -21.09 -8.81
CA TRP A 173 4.67 -22.44 -8.35
C TRP A 173 5.82 -23.04 -9.16
N ARG A 174 5.91 -22.76 -10.46
CA ARG A 174 7.06 -23.15 -11.28
C ARG A 174 8.34 -22.44 -10.82
N LEU A 175 8.29 -21.13 -10.56
CA LEU A 175 9.43 -20.39 -10.04
C LEU A 175 9.83 -20.83 -8.63
N ALA A 176 8.86 -21.25 -7.81
CA ALA A 176 9.11 -21.77 -6.47
C ALA A 176 9.81 -23.13 -6.48
N SER A 177 9.45 -24.03 -7.42
CA SER A 177 10.16 -25.31 -7.57
C SER A 177 11.60 -25.14 -8.07
N GLU A 178 11.88 -24.00 -8.70
CA GLU A 178 13.22 -23.55 -9.12
C GLU A 178 13.96 -22.74 -8.03
N TRP A 179 13.39 -22.56 -6.83
CA TRP A 179 13.96 -21.75 -5.74
C TRP A 179 14.21 -20.27 -6.11
N ARG A 180 13.41 -19.72 -7.02
CA ARG A 180 13.55 -18.31 -7.48
C ARG A 180 12.63 -17.37 -6.70
N VAL A 181 11.53 -17.92 -6.19
CA VAL A 181 10.57 -17.23 -5.32
C VAL A 181 10.18 -18.13 -4.16
N GLN A 182 9.70 -17.53 -3.09
CA GLN A 182 9.18 -18.22 -1.92
C GLN A 182 7.77 -17.72 -1.59
N GLY A 183 6.88 -18.64 -1.22
CA GLY A 183 5.50 -18.34 -0.84
C GLY A 183 5.31 -18.41 0.68
N GLU A 184 4.85 -17.31 1.29
CA GLU A 184 4.35 -17.26 2.66
C GLU A 184 2.82 -17.41 2.64
N ARG A 185 2.29 -18.46 3.26
CA ARG A 185 0.84 -18.64 3.38
C ARG A 185 0.25 -17.59 4.34
N VAL A 186 -0.64 -16.73 3.83
CA VAL A 186 -1.32 -15.70 4.62
C VAL A 186 -2.83 -15.69 4.34
N GLY A 187 -3.64 -15.75 5.41
CA GLY A 187 -5.10 -15.86 5.27
C GLY A 187 -5.49 -17.04 4.37
N SER A 188 -6.18 -16.76 3.26
CA SER A 188 -6.63 -17.75 2.27
C SER A 188 -5.70 -17.90 1.06
N GLY A 189 -4.59 -17.16 0.98
CA GLY A 189 -3.67 -17.16 -0.17
C GLY A 189 -2.21 -17.09 0.23
N GLU A 190 -1.37 -16.64 -0.70
CA GLU A 190 0.08 -16.55 -0.57
C GLU A 190 0.55 -15.11 -0.80
N LEU A 191 1.56 -14.69 -0.03
CA LEU A 191 2.47 -13.61 -0.40
C LEU A 191 3.74 -14.23 -0.96
N TRP A 192 4.15 -13.76 -2.13
CA TRP A 192 5.33 -14.23 -2.83
C TRP A 192 6.43 -13.20 -2.70
N ALA A 193 7.65 -13.64 -2.45
CA ALA A 193 8.85 -12.81 -2.45
C ALA A 193 9.96 -13.51 -3.23
N LEU A 194 10.99 -12.77 -3.61
CA LEU A 194 12.22 -13.40 -4.11
C LEU A 194 12.81 -14.32 -3.02
N ALA A 195 13.33 -15.46 -3.46
CA ALA A 195 13.98 -16.45 -2.59
C ALA A 195 15.34 -15.95 -2.08
#